data_AF-A0A1M3KRR6-F1
#
_entry.id   AF-A0A1M3KRR6-F1
#
_cell.length_a   1.000
_cell.length_b   1.000
_cell.length_c   1.000
_cell.angle_alpha   90.00
_cell.angle_beta   90.00
_cell.angle_gamma   90.00
#
_symmetry.space_group_name_H-M   'P 1'
#
loop_
_entity.id
_entity.type
_entity.pdbx_description
1 polymer ?
#
loop_
_entity_poly.entity_id
_entity_poly.type
_entity_poly.pdbx_seq_one_letter_code
_entity_poly.pdbx_strand_id
1 'polypeptide(L)'
;MSTRDAAQAIRLSLEVKLKGAHVFGITNSNSLMMRGNDELLDKVFPGTKRKRPLKPHESLISIEKAKEVLGYRRATIGRGTRPRRRQSRRQRN
;
A
#
# COMPACT_ATOMS: atom_id res chain seq x y z
N MET A 1 5.10 -3.39 0.42
CA MET A 1 3.94 -3.62 1.32
C MET A 1 4.48 -3.94 2.71
N SER A 2 3.89 -3.43 3.78
CA SER A 2 4.31 -3.79 5.14
C SER A 2 3.56 -5.02 5.65
N THR A 3 4.13 -5.74 6.63
CA THR A 3 3.42 -6.84 7.32
C THR A 3 2.12 -6.36 7.98
N ARG A 4 2.05 -5.09 8.38
CA ARG A 4 0.84 -4.48 8.96
C ARG A 4 -0.28 -4.33 7.93
N ASP A 5 0.06 -3.94 6.70
CA ASP A 5 -0.91 -3.84 5.61
C ASP A 5 -1.52 -5.22 5.32
N ALA A 6 -0.69 -6.26 5.26
CA ALA A 6 -1.14 -7.63 5.04
C ALA A 6 -2.02 -8.14 6.19
N ALA A 7 -1.58 -7.98 7.44
CA ALA A 7 -2.34 -8.40 8.62
C ALA A 7 -3.71 -7.70 8.70
N GLN A 8 -3.76 -6.41 8.40
CA GLN A 8 -5.01 -5.66 8.34
C GLN A 8 -5.94 -6.20 7.25
N ALA A 9 -5.44 -6.44 6.04
CA ALA A 9 -6.24 -6.96 4.94
C ALA A 9 -6.81 -8.35 5.25
N ILE A 10 -6.01 -9.24 5.85
CA ILE A 10 -6.46 -10.57 6.27
C ILE A 10 -7.58 -10.44 7.30
N ARG A 11 -7.38 -9.62 8.35
CA ARG A 11 -8.42 -9.41 9.38
C ARG A 11 -9.73 -8.90 8.78
N LEU A 12 -9.66 -7.87 7.93
CA LEU A 12 -10.84 -7.30 7.27
C LEU A 12 -11.54 -8.31 6.36
N SER A 13 -10.79 -9.21 5.70
CA SER A 13 -11.37 -10.26 4.86
C SER A 13 -12.15 -11.33 5.65
N LEU A 14 -11.81 -11.53 6.93
CA LEU A 14 -12.53 -12.44 7.82
C LEU A 14 -13.75 -11.77 8.46
N GLU A 15 -13.71 -10.45 8.68
CA GLU A 15 -14.79 -9.69 9.32
C GLU A 15 -15.91 -9.32 8.33
N VAL A 16 -15.60 -9.16 7.04
CA VAL A 16 -16.57 -8.78 6.01
C VAL A 16 -17.49 -9.94 5.65
N LYS A 17 -18.80 -9.66 5.53
CA LYS A 17 -19.80 -10.66 5.11
C LYS A 17 -19.87 -10.74 3.58
N LEU A 18 -19.00 -11.55 2.99
CA LEU A 18 -19.00 -11.84 1.55
C LEU A 18 -19.41 -13.29 1.28
N LYS A 19 -20.00 -13.53 0.11
CA LYS A 19 -20.28 -14.87 -0.40
C LYS A 19 -19.32 -15.21 -1.54
N GLY A 20 -18.89 -16.47 -1.60
CA GLY A 20 -18.02 -16.97 -2.67
C GLY A 20 -16.56 -16.51 -2.55
N ALA A 21 -15.78 -16.78 -3.59
CA ALA A 21 -14.37 -16.42 -3.64
C ALA A 21 -14.17 -14.99 -4.17
N HIS A 22 -13.35 -14.20 -3.47
CA HIS A 22 -12.98 -12.84 -3.88
C HIS A 22 -11.47 -12.67 -3.87
N VAL A 23 -10.93 -12.14 -4.96
CA VAL A 23 -9.51 -11.77 -5.08
C VAL A 23 -9.36 -10.27 -4.86
N PHE A 24 -8.39 -9.88 -4.04
CA PHE A 24 -8.07 -8.49 -3.71
C PHE A 24 -6.57 -8.22 -3.88
N GLY A 25 -6.22 -7.13 -4.55
CA GLY A 25 -4.84 -6.64 -4.60
C GLY A 25 -4.50 -5.87 -3.33
N ILE A 26 -3.47 -6.31 -2.60
CA ILE A 26 -2.93 -5.60 -1.43
C ILE A 26 -1.50 -5.15 -1.77
N THR A 27 -1.34 -3.87 -2.05
CA THR A 27 -0.05 -3.27 -2.40
C THR A 27 -0.05 -1.78 -2.09
N ASN A 28 1.08 -1.11 -2.35
CA ASN A 28 1.16 0.34 -2.36
C ASN A 28 0.47 0.91 -3.62
N SER A 29 -0.11 2.11 -3.53
CA SER A 29 -0.69 2.77 -4.71
C SER A 29 0.37 3.24 -5.70
N ASN A 30 1.63 3.36 -5.26
CA ASN A 30 2.74 3.87 -6.05
C ASN A 30 3.75 2.77 -6.36
N SER A 31 4.25 2.81 -7.60
CA SER A 31 5.37 2.04 -8.11
C SER A 31 6.70 2.51 -7.50
N LEU A 32 7.69 1.62 -7.50
CA LEU A 32 9.07 1.92 -7.13
C LEU A 32 9.96 2.23 -8.34
N MET A 33 9.40 2.21 -9.55
CA MET A 33 10.15 2.52 -10.76
C MET A 33 10.68 3.95 -10.72
N MET A 34 11.95 4.11 -11.10
CA MET A 34 12.58 5.44 -11.20
C MET A 34 12.01 6.25 -12.37
N ARG A 35 11.60 5.58 -13.45
CA ARG A 35 11.02 6.19 -14.65
C ARG A 35 9.51 6.20 -14.58
N GLY A 36 8.90 7.12 -15.32
CA GLY A 36 7.45 7.25 -15.40
C GLY A 36 6.80 6.10 -16.15
N ASN A 37 5.53 5.84 -15.86
CA ASN A 37 4.75 4.76 -16.45
C ASN A 37 4.62 4.92 -17.97
N ASP A 38 4.37 6.12 -18.49
CA ASP A 38 4.24 6.33 -19.94
C ASP A 38 5.55 5.98 -20.67
N GLU A 39 6.69 6.50 -20.19
CA GLU A 39 8.02 6.19 -20.75
C GLU A 39 8.30 4.68 -20.75
N LEU A 40 8.04 4.01 -19.63
CA LEU A 40 8.28 2.57 -19.51
C LEU A 40 7.36 1.75 -20.41
N LEU A 41 6.07 2.09 -20.43
CA LEU A 41 5.10 1.33 -21.18
C LEU A 41 5.24 1.55 -22.70
N ASP A 42 5.64 2.73 -23.15
CA ASP A 42 5.89 2.97 -24.58
C ASP A 42 7.17 2.27 -25.04
N LYS A 43 8.17 2.13 -24.15
CA LYS A 43 9.41 1.39 -24.42
C LYS A 43 9.21 -0.13 -24.45
N VAL A 44 8.48 -0.68 -23.48
CA VAL A 44 8.40 -2.14 -23.27
C VAL A 44 7.14 -2.75 -23.92
N PHE A 45 6.06 -1.97 -24.04
CA PHE A 45 4.78 -2.41 -24.59
C PHE A 45 4.24 -1.40 -25.63
N PRO A 46 5.00 -1.15 -26.72
CA PRO A 46 4.64 -0.13 -27.71
C PRO A 46 3.26 -0.39 -28.32
N GLY A 47 2.51 0.68 -28.59
CA GLY A 47 1.17 0.62 -29.20
C GLY A 47 0.05 0.12 -28.29
N THR A 48 0.33 -0.17 -27.01
CA THR A 48 -0.70 -0.62 -26.07
C THR A 48 -1.69 0.49 -25.75
N LYS A 49 -2.97 0.28 -26.08
CA LYS A 49 -4.04 1.23 -25.77
C LYS A 49 -4.17 1.46 -24.25
N ARG A 50 -4.06 2.73 -23.82
CA ARG A 50 -4.33 3.14 -22.45
C ARG A 50 -5.83 3.27 -22.23
N LYS A 51 -6.40 2.55 -21.25
CA LYS A 51 -7.85 2.62 -20.93
C LYS A 51 -8.24 3.91 -20.19
N ARG A 52 -7.26 4.58 -19.59
CA ARG A 52 -7.37 5.87 -18.91
C ARG A 52 -5.97 6.51 -18.79
N PRO A 53 -5.88 7.80 -18.45
CA PRO A 53 -4.61 8.40 -18.04
C PRO A 53 -4.01 7.69 -16.81
N LEU A 54 -2.69 7.47 -16.83
CA LEU A 54 -1.94 6.88 -15.74
C LEU A 54 -1.20 7.97 -14.97
N LYS A 55 -1.03 7.79 -13.66
CA LYS A 55 -0.11 8.66 -12.91
C LYS A 55 1.34 8.20 -13.17
N PRO A 56 2.34 9.10 -13.12
CA PRO A 56 3.72 8.78 -13.45
C PRO A 56 4.29 7.57 -12.71
N HIS A 57 3.98 7.39 -11.43
CA HIS A 57 4.46 6.26 -10.63
C HIS A 57 3.33 5.47 -10.01
N GLU A 58 2.24 5.27 -10.73
CA GLU A 58 1.15 4.39 -10.27
C GLU A 58 1.59 2.92 -10.24
N SER A 59 1.20 2.13 -9.24
CA SER A 59 1.58 0.71 -9.12
C SER A 59 1.02 -0.21 -10.22
N LEU A 60 0.08 0.26 -11.04
CA LEU A 60 -0.66 -0.50 -12.08
C LEU A 60 -1.39 -1.78 -11.59
N ILE A 61 -1.33 -2.07 -10.29
CA ILE A 61 -2.08 -3.10 -9.59
C ILE A 61 -3.17 -2.38 -8.80
N SER A 62 -4.44 -2.61 -9.15
CA SER A 62 -5.54 -1.94 -8.49
C SER A 62 -5.77 -2.46 -7.07
N ILE A 63 -5.87 -1.53 -6.13
CA ILE A 63 -6.27 -1.79 -4.73
C ILE A 63 -7.68 -1.27 -4.42
N GLU A 64 -8.40 -0.74 -5.43
CA GLU A 64 -9.69 -0.07 -5.22
C GLU A 64 -10.75 -1.03 -4.68
N LYS A 65 -10.82 -2.25 -5.23
CA LYS A 65 -11.73 -3.29 -4.71
C LYS A 65 -11.47 -3.59 -3.22
N ALA A 66 -10.22 -3.60 -2.78
CA ALA A 66 -9.90 -3.82 -1.37
C ALA A 66 -10.36 -2.65 -0.49
N LYS A 67 -10.22 -1.41 -0.96
CA LYS A 67 -10.71 -0.22 -0.24
C LYS A 67 -12.23 -0.21 -0.14
N GLU A 68 -12.91 -0.44 -1.24
CA GLU A 68 -14.37 -0.35 -1.35
C GLU A 68 -15.07 -1.50 -0.62
N VAL A 69 -14.58 -2.72 -0.78
CA VAL A 69 -15.25 -3.92 -0.24
C VAL A 69 -14.78 -4.26 1.16
N LEU A 70 -13.47 -4.20 1.42
CA LEU A 70 -12.91 -4.57 2.74
C LEU A 70 -12.77 -3.38 3.68
N GLY A 71 -12.89 -2.14 3.20
CA GLY A 71 -12.50 -0.96 3.97
C GLY A 71 -10.98 -0.85 4.19
N TYR A 72 -10.18 -1.51 3.34
CA TYR A 72 -8.72 -1.52 3.48
C TYR A 72 -8.14 -0.11 3.39
N ARG A 73 -7.23 0.21 4.30
CA ARG A 73 -6.44 1.44 4.31
C ARG A 73 -5.00 1.08 4.59
N ARG A 74 -4.06 1.74 3.91
CA ARG A 74 -2.63 1.53 4.16
C ARG A 74 -2.30 1.88 5.61
N ALA A 75 -1.55 1.02 6.29
CA ALA A 75 -0.98 1.30 7.59
C ALA A 75 0.12 2.36 7.43
N THR A 76 -0.24 3.62 7.65
CA THR A 76 0.73 4.72 7.68
C THR A 76 1.68 4.48 8.85
N ILE A 77 3.00 4.42 8.60
CA ILE A 77 3.97 4.73 9.66
C ILE A 77 3.78 6.22 9.94
N GLY A 78 2.95 6.55 10.93
CA GLY A 78 3.17 7.78 11.66
C GLY A 78 4.60 7.73 12.16
N ARG A 79 5.39 8.77 11.92
CA ARG A 79 6.61 9.00 12.69
C ARG A 79 6.16 9.05 14.16
N GLY A 80 6.17 7.91 14.83
CA GLY A 80 6.01 7.85 16.26
C GLY A 80 7.15 8.69 16.80
N THR A 81 6.83 9.86 17.32
CA THR A 81 7.65 10.50 18.34
C THR A 81 7.84 9.43 19.42
N ARG A 82 8.95 8.70 19.37
CA ARG A 82 9.43 7.92 20.51
C ARG A 82 9.43 8.93 21.66
N PRO A 83 8.70 8.72 22.76
CA PRO A 83 8.91 9.52 23.94
C PRO A 83 10.40 9.37 24.26
N ARG A 84 11.15 10.47 24.28
CA ARG A 84 12.53 10.46 24.76
C ARG A 84 12.48 9.83 26.14
N ARG A 85 12.96 8.58 26.27
CA ARG A 85 13.22 7.97 27.57
C ARG A 85 14.11 8.95 28.31
N ARG A 86 13.56 9.64 29.32
CA ARG A 86 14.37 10.39 30.28
C ARG A 86 15.28 9.35 30.94
N GLN A 87 16.54 9.31 30.53
CA GLN A 87 17.59 8.70 31.33
C GLN A 87 17.71 9.57 32.59
N SER A 88 16.98 9.23 33.64
CA SER A 88 17.35 9.71 34.97
C SER A 88 18.65 9.00 35.32
N ARG A 89 19.74 9.76 35.21
CA ARG A 89 20.99 9.46 35.92
C ARG A 89 20.65 9.34 37.40
N ARG A 90 20.48 8.11 37.90
CA ARG A 90 20.82 7.80 39.29
C ARG A 90 22.35 7.73 39.33
N GLN A 91 22.96 8.90 39.54
CA GLN A 91 24.32 8.97 40.02
C GLN A 91 24.35 8.27 41.38
N ARG A 92 25.14 7.20 41.44
CA ARG A 92 25.70 6.70 42.69
C ARG A 92 26.71 7.76 43.15
N ASN A 93 26.46 8.35 44.30
CA ASN A 93 27.38 8.55 45.42
C ASN A 93 26.66 9.37 46.48
#